data_AF-A0A3A0D4K3-F1
#
_entry.id   AF-A0A3A0D4K3-F1
#
_cell.length_a   1.000
_cell.length_b   1.000
_cell.length_c   1.000
_cell.angle_alpha   90.00
_cell.angle_beta   90.00
_cell.angle_gamma   90.00
#
_symmetry.space_group_name_H-M   'P 1'
#
loop_
_entity.id
_entity.type
_entity.pdbx_description
1 polymer ?
#
loop_
_entity_poly.entity_id
_entity_poly.type
_entity_poly.pdbx_seq_one_letter_code
_entity_poly.pdbx_strand_id
1 'polypeptide(L)'
;MARQVASKLCWDEKNRRWTIKYRGRSFSVSVRQLRGRECNVGDSKSGSVAAAARWWEEKRCAADNDRVARQGIESAIANAVEQRQRNLRIGNQADAQFWKQFGDSLQRLTHEPSSADIDFDPDSGRFDGAADSAASPVILTAMAKLLSMLQADKQNAIVFAERKGLPLTDKPQAPATDTLGQLAEAYKASRRAEVDRGNLSADQFGLIVRCLKHFADFVGNDLPASAIDEQAIEGYRRHTLTGRSRPTSRNGAKREKIGKHWSSSFVRKFFVVVQ
;
A
#
# COMPACT_ATOMS: atom_id res chain seq x y z
N MET A 1 -35.99 -19.79 -11.55
CA MET A 1 -34.95 -19.44 -10.55
C MET A 1 -35.50 -19.25 -9.13
N ALA A 2 -36.65 -18.60 -8.91
CA ALA A 2 -37.21 -18.36 -7.56
C ALA A 2 -37.31 -19.61 -6.65
N ARG A 3 -37.63 -20.79 -7.20
CA ARG A 3 -37.68 -22.06 -6.44
C ARG A 3 -36.33 -22.47 -5.82
N GLN A 4 -35.20 -22.14 -6.47
CA GLN A 4 -33.87 -22.55 -6.01
C GLN A 4 -33.31 -21.59 -4.94
N VAL A 5 -33.83 -20.36 -4.88
CA VAL A 5 -33.51 -19.40 -3.83
C VAL A 5 -34.36 -19.67 -2.58
N ALA A 6 -35.63 -20.05 -2.78
CA ALA A 6 -36.55 -20.41 -1.70
C ALA A 6 -36.05 -21.58 -0.83
N SER A 7 -35.29 -22.52 -1.40
CA SER A 7 -34.73 -23.66 -0.64
C SER A 7 -33.63 -23.27 0.36
N LYS A 8 -33.07 -22.06 0.28
CA LYS A 8 -32.04 -21.57 1.20
C LYS A 8 -32.59 -20.70 2.32
N LEU A 9 -33.86 -20.28 2.23
CA LEU A 9 -34.53 -19.47 3.24
C LEU A 9 -35.11 -20.40 4.33
N CYS A 10 -34.80 -20.11 5.59
CA CYS A 10 -35.34 -20.82 6.74
C CYS A 10 -36.55 -20.06 7.27
N TRP A 11 -37.69 -20.73 7.34
CA TRP A 11 -38.91 -20.19 7.93
C TRP A 11 -38.94 -20.43 9.44
N ASP A 12 -39.10 -19.36 10.21
CA ASP A 12 -39.36 -19.39 11.64
C ASP A 12 -40.87 -19.26 11.87
N GLU A 13 -41.51 -20.38 12.20
CA GLU A 13 -42.96 -20.48 12.42
C GLU A 13 -43.42 -19.61 13.60
N LYS A 14 -42.64 -19.57 14.69
CA LYS A 14 -43.02 -18.87 15.92
C LYS A 14 -43.11 -17.37 15.69
N ASN A 15 -42.14 -16.80 14.97
CA ASN A 15 -42.08 -15.37 14.72
C ASN A 15 -42.68 -14.96 13.37
N ARG A 16 -43.08 -15.93 12.54
CA ARG A 16 -43.52 -15.74 11.14
C ARG A 16 -42.54 -14.92 10.32
N ARG A 17 -41.27 -15.33 10.36
CA ARG A 17 -40.15 -14.65 9.67
C ARG A 17 -39.39 -15.60 8.77
N TRP A 18 -38.92 -15.07 7.65
CA TRP A 18 -37.90 -15.72 6.83
C TRP A 18 -36.52 -15.27 7.29
N THR A 19 -35.59 -16.23 7.42
CA THR A 19 -34.21 -15.99 7.85
C THR A 19 -33.24 -16.66 6.88
N ILE A 20 -32.07 -16.05 6.71
CA ILE A 20 -30.98 -16.64 5.92
C ILE A 20 -29.63 -16.16 6.44
N LYS A 21 -28.66 -17.08 6.49
CA LYS A 21 -27.26 -16.75 6.72
C LYS A 21 -26.56 -16.60 5.38
N TYR A 22 -25.88 -15.48 5.18
CA TYR A 22 -25.13 -15.21 3.97
C TYR A 22 -23.85 -14.45 4.33
N ARG A 23 -22.70 -15.03 3.98
CA ARG A 23 -21.35 -14.47 4.24
C ARG A 23 -21.16 -14.01 5.70
N GLY A 24 -21.52 -14.88 6.65
CA GLY A 24 -21.35 -14.61 8.08
C GLY A 24 -22.39 -13.67 8.70
N ARG A 25 -23.26 -13.03 7.90
CA ARG A 25 -24.35 -12.17 8.37
C ARG A 25 -25.69 -12.89 8.31
N SER A 26 -26.55 -12.61 9.27
CA SER A 26 -27.92 -13.14 9.30
C SER A 26 -28.90 -12.06 8.87
N PHE A 27 -29.73 -12.37 7.87
CA PHE A 27 -30.78 -11.48 7.39
C PHE A 27 -32.12 -12.07 7.79
N SER A 28 -33.04 -11.24 8.26
CA SER A 28 -34.40 -11.66 8.59
C SER A 28 -35.43 -10.67 8.05
N VAL A 29 -36.58 -11.19 7.64
CA VAL A 29 -37.74 -10.39 7.24
C VAL A 29 -39.03 -11.04 7.72
N SER A 30 -39.90 -10.23 8.31
CA SER A 30 -41.24 -10.68 8.73
C SER A 30 -42.25 -10.61 7.59
N VAL A 31 -43.28 -11.46 7.64
CA VAL A 31 -44.39 -11.39 6.65
C VAL A 31 -45.09 -10.03 6.66
N ARG A 32 -45.15 -9.36 7.82
CA ARG A 32 -45.69 -8.00 7.92
C ARG A 32 -44.87 -6.98 7.12
N GLN A 33 -43.54 -7.08 7.16
CA GLN A 33 -42.67 -6.23 6.34
C GLN A 33 -42.79 -6.53 4.85
N LEU A 34 -43.01 -7.80 4.48
CA LEU A 34 -43.25 -8.19 3.08
C LEU A 34 -44.59 -7.65 2.56
N ARG A 35 -45.66 -7.68 3.37
CA ARG A 35 -46.96 -7.08 3.02
C ARG A 35 -46.89 -5.58 2.77
N GLY A 36 -46.05 -4.86 3.51
CA GLY A 36 -45.82 -3.43 3.28
C GLY A 36 -45.13 -3.13 1.94
N ARG A 37 -44.52 -4.13 1.30
CA ARG A 37 -43.83 -4.00 0.01
C ARG A 37 -44.64 -4.57 -1.16
N GLU A 38 -45.41 -5.62 -0.92
CA GLU A 38 -46.23 -6.29 -1.94
C GLU A 38 -47.67 -6.48 -1.44
N CYS A 39 -48.65 -6.04 -2.23
CA CYS A 39 -50.05 -5.96 -1.80
C CYS A 39 -50.73 -7.34 -1.59
N ASN A 40 -50.14 -8.45 -2.02
CA ASN A 40 -50.80 -9.78 -2.04
C ASN A 40 -49.95 -10.88 -1.37
N VAL A 41 -49.43 -10.61 -0.17
CA VAL A 41 -48.66 -11.62 0.60
C VAL A 41 -49.57 -12.24 1.66
N GLY A 42 -49.90 -13.52 1.49
CA GLY A 42 -50.66 -14.28 2.48
C GLY A 42 -49.88 -14.48 3.78
N ASP A 43 -50.59 -14.65 4.90
CA ASP A 43 -49.98 -14.81 6.23
C ASP A 43 -49.29 -16.16 6.46
N SER A 44 -49.44 -17.09 5.52
CA SER A 44 -48.86 -18.43 5.58
C SER A 44 -47.44 -18.46 5.00
N LYS A 45 -46.68 -19.48 5.39
CA LYS A 45 -45.38 -19.81 4.78
C LYS A 45 -45.49 -19.93 3.26
N SER A 46 -46.49 -20.67 2.76
CA SER A 46 -46.69 -20.86 1.32
C SER A 46 -47.08 -19.57 0.60
N GLY A 47 -47.88 -18.70 1.23
CA GLY A 47 -48.30 -17.42 0.67
C GLY A 47 -47.21 -16.35 0.63
N SER A 48 -46.15 -16.49 1.44
CA SER A 48 -45.08 -15.48 1.56
C SER A 48 -43.75 -15.87 0.93
N VAL A 49 -43.58 -17.11 0.46
CA VAL A 49 -42.30 -17.60 -0.07
C VAL A 49 -41.81 -16.83 -1.30
N ALA A 50 -42.72 -16.42 -2.19
CA ALA A 50 -42.36 -15.68 -3.42
C ALA A 50 -41.87 -14.26 -3.10
N ALA A 51 -42.57 -13.56 -2.20
CA ALA A 51 -42.20 -12.23 -1.72
C ALA A 51 -40.86 -12.26 -0.97
N ALA A 52 -40.66 -13.27 -0.12
CA ALA A 52 -39.41 -13.47 0.61
C ALA A 52 -38.22 -13.74 -0.34
N ALA A 53 -38.43 -14.53 -1.39
CA ALA A 53 -37.40 -14.80 -2.39
C ALA A 53 -36.97 -13.53 -3.12
N ARG A 54 -37.92 -12.68 -3.55
CA ARG A 54 -37.61 -11.39 -4.18
C ARG A 54 -36.88 -10.43 -3.25
N TRP A 55 -37.38 -10.27 -2.02
CA TRP A 55 -36.71 -9.48 -0.99
C TRP A 55 -35.25 -9.93 -0.79
N TRP A 56 -35.02 -11.24 -0.79
CA TRP A 56 -33.68 -11.77 -0.61
C TRP A 56 -32.79 -11.50 -1.83
N GLU A 57 -33.30 -11.57 -3.05
CA GLU A 57 -32.53 -11.23 -4.26
C GLU A 57 -32.07 -9.77 -4.25
N GLU A 58 -32.94 -8.83 -3.85
CA GLU A 58 -32.59 -7.42 -3.65
C GLU A 58 -31.51 -7.25 -2.58
N LYS A 59 -31.70 -7.88 -1.41
CA LYS A 59 -30.76 -7.77 -0.29
C LYS A 59 -29.43 -8.42 -0.58
N ARG A 60 -29.41 -9.54 -1.32
CA ARG A 60 -28.19 -10.20 -1.77
C ARG A 60 -27.43 -9.29 -2.74
N CYS A 61 -28.11 -8.68 -3.72
CA CYS A 61 -27.49 -7.73 -4.64
C CYS A 61 -26.85 -6.56 -3.88
N ALA A 62 -27.57 -5.97 -2.92
CA ALA A 62 -27.02 -4.91 -2.07
C ALA A 62 -25.81 -5.37 -1.24
N ALA A 63 -25.86 -6.57 -0.65
CA ALA A 63 -24.76 -7.13 0.13
C ALA A 63 -23.54 -7.51 -0.73
N ASP A 64 -23.75 -7.93 -1.98
CA ASP A 64 -22.69 -8.17 -2.95
C ASP A 64 -22.01 -6.84 -3.35
N ASN A 65 -22.79 -5.79 -3.62
CA ASN A 65 -22.27 -4.47 -3.94
C ASN A 65 -21.49 -3.85 -2.77
N ASP A 66 -21.96 -3.98 -1.53
CA ASP A 66 -21.24 -3.52 -0.33
C ASP A 66 -19.87 -4.20 -0.20
N ARG A 67 -19.78 -5.49 -0.53
CA ARG A 67 -18.49 -6.20 -0.52
C ARG A 67 -17.55 -5.69 -1.61
N VAL A 68 -18.02 -5.52 -2.84
CA VAL A 68 -17.20 -5.01 -3.94
C VAL A 68 -16.69 -3.61 -3.60
N ALA A 69 -17.57 -2.75 -3.05
CA ALA A 69 -17.19 -1.44 -2.56
C ALA A 69 -16.08 -1.57 -1.52
N ARG A 70 -16.28 -2.33 -0.43
CA ARG A 70 -15.27 -2.57 0.63
C ARG A 70 -13.93 -3.07 0.08
N GLN A 71 -13.94 -4.03 -0.82
CA GLN A 71 -12.71 -4.54 -1.46
C GLN A 71 -12.00 -3.46 -2.27
N GLY A 72 -12.75 -2.58 -2.94
CA GLY A 72 -12.21 -1.40 -3.61
C GLY A 72 -11.56 -0.43 -2.63
N ILE A 73 -12.19 -0.20 -1.46
CA ILE A 73 -11.64 0.65 -0.38
C ILE A 73 -10.33 0.06 0.14
N GLU A 74 -10.34 -1.21 0.54
CA GLU A 74 -9.16 -1.90 1.08
C GLU A 74 -8.00 -1.88 0.09
N SER A 75 -8.28 -2.11 -1.20
CA SER A 75 -7.26 -2.05 -2.25
C SER A 75 -6.71 -0.62 -2.43
N ALA A 76 -7.56 0.40 -2.37
CA ALA A 76 -7.14 1.79 -2.47
C ALA A 76 -6.24 2.19 -1.29
N ILE A 77 -6.59 1.79 -0.07
CA ILE A 77 -5.78 2.02 1.14
C ILE A 77 -4.43 1.29 1.01
N ALA A 78 -4.42 0.01 0.64
CA ALA A 78 -3.20 -0.76 0.47
C ALA A 78 -2.24 -0.11 -0.56
N ASN A 79 -2.79 0.34 -1.69
CA ASN A 79 -2.02 1.06 -2.71
C ASN A 79 -1.45 2.38 -2.18
N ALA A 80 -2.24 3.15 -1.42
CA ALA A 80 -1.79 4.41 -0.83
C ALA A 80 -0.67 4.20 0.20
N VAL A 81 -0.76 3.17 1.03
CA VAL A 81 0.28 2.77 1.98
C VAL A 81 1.55 2.33 1.26
N GLU A 82 1.43 1.51 0.21
CA GLU A 82 2.59 1.09 -0.59
C GLU A 82 3.28 2.30 -1.24
N GLN A 83 2.50 3.23 -1.79
CA GLN A 83 3.02 4.45 -2.40
C GLN A 83 3.77 5.32 -1.38
N ARG A 84 3.23 5.49 -0.15
CA ARG A 84 3.94 6.15 0.95
C ARG A 84 5.27 5.48 1.26
N GLN A 85 5.28 4.16 1.38
CA GLN A 85 6.52 3.42 1.65
C GLN A 85 7.55 3.61 0.54
N ARG A 86 7.13 3.72 -0.73
CA ARG A 86 8.02 4.06 -1.85
C ARG A 86 8.55 5.49 -1.74
N ASN A 87 7.69 6.47 -1.44
CA ASN A 87 8.10 7.87 -1.31
C ASN A 87 9.09 8.09 -0.15
N LEU A 88 8.83 7.46 1.00
CA LEU A 88 9.74 7.50 2.15
C LEU A 88 11.12 6.93 1.80
N ARG A 89 11.19 5.89 0.96
CA ARG A 89 12.47 5.34 0.48
C ARG A 89 13.24 6.29 -0.42
N ILE A 90 12.57 7.28 -1.03
CA ILE A 90 13.16 8.25 -1.96
C ILE A 90 13.52 9.57 -1.23
N GLY A 91 13.20 9.71 0.06
CA GLY A 91 13.55 10.89 0.86
C GLY A 91 12.70 12.13 0.58
N ASN A 92 11.53 11.97 -0.01
CA ASN A 92 10.67 13.10 -0.36
C ASN A 92 9.89 13.61 0.86
N GLN A 93 10.36 14.70 1.48
CA GLN A 93 9.78 15.27 2.71
C GLN A 93 8.43 16.00 2.51
N ALA A 94 8.04 16.32 1.28
CA ALA A 94 6.75 16.97 0.97
C ALA A 94 5.53 16.12 1.42
N ASP A 95 5.73 14.82 1.67
CA ASP A 95 4.69 13.86 2.02
C ASP A 95 4.14 14.04 3.44
N ALA A 96 4.94 14.54 4.40
CA ALA A 96 4.53 14.59 5.81
C ALA A 96 3.32 15.53 6.05
N GLN A 97 3.25 16.64 5.32
CA GLN A 97 2.16 17.60 5.44
C GLN A 97 0.88 17.11 4.76
N PHE A 98 1.00 16.37 3.65
CA PHE A 98 -0.12 15.70 2.98
C PHE A 98 -0.77 14.63 3.88
N TRP A 99 0.04 13.74 4.48
CA TRP A 99 -0.47 12.69 5.36
C TRP A 99 -1.10 13.25 6.64
N LYS A 100 -0.59 14.36 7.18
CA LYS A 100 -1.21 15.08 8.29
C LYS A 100 -2.60 15.62 7.90
N GLN A 101 -2.71 16.30 6.76
CA GLN A 101 -3.99 16.83 6.26
C GLN A 101 -5.00 15.71 5.94
N PHE A 102 -4.51 14.57 5.46
CA PHE A 102 -5.33 13.39 5.22
C PHE A 102 -5.86 12.79 6.52
N GLY A 103 -5.00 12.60 7.53
CA GLY A 103 -5.39 12.14 8.86
C GLY A 103 -6.40 13.08 9.53
N ASP A 104 -6.16 14.39 9.48
CA ASP A 104 -7.08 15.41 10.01
C ASP A 104 -8.45 15.37 9.30
N SER A 105 -8.47 15.06 8.00
CA SER A 105 -9.71 14.94 7.22
C SER A 105 -10.50 13.68 7.58
N LEU A 106 -9.82 12.55 7.79
CA LEU A 106 -10.46 11.31 8.28
C LEU A 106 -11.01 11.49 9.70
N GLN A 107 -10.27 12.17 10.58
CA GLN A 107 -10.70 12.41 11.96
C GLN A 107 -11.92 13.34 12.05
N ARG A 108 -12.00 14.36 11.17
CA ARG A 108 -13.19 15.22 11.08
C ARG A 108 -14.42 14.49 10.54
N LEU A 109 -14.21 13.55 9.62
CA LEU A 109 -15.30 12.76 9.03
C LEU A 109 -15.81 11.71 10.03
N THR A 110 -14.95 11.13 10.86
CA THR A 110 -15.33 10.16 11.91
C THR A 110 -15.97 10.79 13.13
N HIS A 111 -15.75 12.09 13.42
CA HIS A 111 -16.39 12.82 14.52
C HIS A 111 -17.76 13.47 14.20
N GLU A 112 -18.38 13.17 13.06
CA GLU A 112 -19.83 13.42 12.94
C GLU A 112 -20.57 12.60 14.02
N PRO A 113 -21.51 13.18 14.77
CA PRO A 113 -22.13 12.55 15.94
C PRO A 113 -23.07 11.41 15.52
N SER A 114 -22.50 10.27 15.19
CA SER A 114 -23.18 8.98 14.97
C SER A 114 -22.32 7.85 15.53
N SER A 115 -22.06 7.93 16.84
CA SER A 115 -21.86 6.86 17.85
C SER A 115 -21.23 5.49 17.49
N ALA A 116 -20.28 5.40 16.57
CA ALA A 116 -19.43 4.21 16.48
C ALA A 116 -17.97 4.65 16.45
N ASP A 117 -17.26 4.43 17.56
CA ASP A 117 -15.81 4.61 17.63
C ASP A 117 -15.16 3.68 16.60
N ILE A 118 -14.66 4.26 15.51
CA ILE A 118 -13.87 3.59 14.49
C ILE A 118 -12.43 4.08 14.71
N ASP A 119 -11.58 3.22 15.23
CA ASP A 119 -10.15 3.51 15.45
C ASP A 119 -9.34 3.09 14.21
N PHE A 120 -8.37 3.90 13.79
CA PHE A 120 -7.51 3.60 12.63
C PHE A 120 -6.09 3.32 13.08
N ASP A 121 -5.60 2.12 12.81
CA ASP A 121 -4.22 1.73 13.07
C ASP A 121 -3.34 2.09 11.86
N PRO A 122 -2.46 3.11 11.97
CA PRO A 122 -1.63 3.58 10.86
C PRO A 122 -0.50 2.61 10.49
N ASP A 123 -0.14 1.67 11.37
CA ASP A 123 0.94 0.70 11.12
C ASP A 123 0.43 -0.54 10.38
N SER A 124 -0.82 -0.95 10.63
CA SER A 124 -1.46 -2.05 9.90
C SER A 124 -2.34 -1.62 8.73
N GLY A 125 -2.72 -0.34 8.67
CA GLY A 125 -3.64 0.19 7.66
C GLY A 125 -5.07 -0.32 7.79
N ARG A 126 -5.48 -0.71 9.01
CA ARG A 126 -6.80 -1.28 9.30
C ARG A 126 -7.62 -0.36 10.21
N PHE A 127 -8.94 -0.45 10.08
CA PHE A 127 -9.89 0.20 10.97
C PHE A 127 -10.49 -0.84 11.91
N ASP A 128 -10.41 -0.60 13.23
CA ASP A 128 -11.01 -1.43 14.26
C ASP A 128 -12.33 -0.79 14.74
N GLY A 129 -13.45 -1.52 14.54
CA GLY A 129 -14.80 -1.07 14.92
C GLY A 129 -15.91 -1.89 14.25
N ALA A 130 -17.04 -2.08 14.95
CA ALA A 130 -18.18 -2.87 14.47
C ALA A 130 -18.92 -2.15 13.32
N ALA A 131 -18.54 -2.45 12.08
CA ALA A 131 -19.11 -1.89 10.85
C ALA A 131 -20.50 -2.51 10.50
N ASP A 132 -21.46 -2.30 11.39
CA ASP A 132 -22.88 -2.63 11.19
C ASP A 132 -23.68 -1.37 10.81
N SER A 133 -23.33 -0.77 9.68
CA SER A 133 -24.25 0.04 8.88
C SER A 133 -23.66 0.18 7.48
N ALA A 134 -24.53 0.26 6.48
CA ALA A 134 -24.19 0.47 5.08
C ALA A 134 -23.09 1.53 4.95
N ALA A 135 -22.07 1.29 4.12
CA ALA A 135 -20.93 2.19 3.90
C ALA A 135 -21.33 3.64 4.18
N SER A 136 -20.97 4.13 5.37
CA SER A 136 -21.48 5.40 5.87
C SER A 136 -21.24 6.43 4.76
N PRO A 137 -22.22 7.29 4.41
CA PRO A 137 -22.02 8.36 3.44
C PRO A 137 -20.71 9.12 3.69
N VAL A 138 -20.31 9.21 4.95
CA VAL A 138 -19.01 9.66 5.46
C VAL A 138 -17.82 8.94 4.83
N ILE A 139 -17.80 7.61 4.76
CA ILE A 139 -16.72 6.80 4.16
C ILE A 139 -16.64 7.05 2.65
N LEU A 140 -17.79 7.09 1.97
CA LEU A 140 -17.82 7.38 0.53
C LEU A 140 -17.35 8.81 0.22
N THR A 141 -17.73 9.78 1.05
CA THR A 141 -17.26 11.17 0.95
C THR A 141 -15.77 11.30 1.29
N ALA A 142 -15.27 10.57 2.29
CA ALA A 142 -13.84 10.49 2.62
C ALA A 142 -13.04 9.98 1.43
N MET A 143 -13.51 8.91 0.80
CA MET A 143 -12.87 8.32 -0.38
C MET A 143 -12.91 9.21 -1.61
N ALA A 144 -14.05 9.85 -1.90
CA ALA A 144 -14.15 10.78 -3.02
C ALA A 144 -13.17 11.95 -2.86
N LYS A 145 -13.02 12.45 -1.63
CA LYS A 145 -12.05 13.51 -1.30
C LYS A 145 -10.60 13.03 -1.42
N LEU A 146 -10.30 11.83 -0.95
CA LEU A 146 -8.97 11.20 -1.07
C LEU A 146 -8.56 11.03 -2.54
N LEU A 147 -9.47 10.53 -3.39
CA LEU A 147 -9.24 10.37 -4.84
C LEU A 147 -9.05 11.72 -5.54
N SER A 148 -9.86 12.73 -5.19
CA SER A 148 -9.71 14.08 -5.75
C SER A 148 -8.38 14.73 -5.35
N MET A 149 -7.93 14.53 -4.11
CA MET A 149 -6.63 15.02 -3.64
C MET A 149 -5.46 14.31 -4.31
N LEU A 150 -5.52 12.99 -4.52
CA LEU A 150 -4.49 12.24 -5.26
C LEU A 150 -4.42 12.65 -6.74
N GLN A 151 -5.56 12.98 -7.36
CA GLN A 151 -5.58 13.52 -8.73
C GLN A 151 -4.95 14.91 -8.82
N ALA A 152 -5.26 15.80 -7.86
CA ALA A 152 -4.65 17.11 -7.77
C ALA A 152 -3.13 17.03 -7.57
N ASP A 153 -2.66 16.06 -6.76
CA ASP A 153 -1.23 15.87 -6.52
C ASP A 153 -0.51 15.29 -7.74
N LYS A 154 -1.16 14.40 -8.49
CA LYS A 154 -0.67 13.93 -9.80
C LYS A 154 -0.58 15.08 -10.80
N GLN A 155 -1.56 15.98 -10.83
CA GLN A 155 -1.53 17.17 -11.69
C GLN A 155 -0.44 18.16 -11.27
N ASN A 156 -0.24 18.36 -9.96
CA ASN A 156 0.85 19.17 -9.43
C ASN A 156 2.22 18.55 -9.74
N ALA A 157 2.37 17.23 -9.66
CA ALA A 157 3.60 16.52 -10.05
C ALA A 157 3.87 16.64 -11.56
N ILE A 158 2.84 16.64 -12.41
CA ILE A 158 2.95 16.90 -13.84
C ILE A 158 3.37 18.36 -14.10
N VAL A 159 2.75 19.33 -13.43
CA VAL A 159 3.13 20.76 -13.51
C VAL A 159 4.55 20.99 -12.97
N PHE A 160 4.97 20.24 -11.95
CA PHE A 160 6.34 20.28 -11.41
C PHE A 160 7.35 19.65 -12.38
N ALA A 161 6.95 18.60 -13.12
CA ALA A 161 7.74 18.00 -14.19
C ALA A 161 7.82 18.91 -15.43
N GLU A 162 6.75 19.62 -15.79
CA GLU A 162 6.73 20.62 -16.87
C GLU A 162 7.53 21.87 -16.53
N ARG A 163 7.53 22.32 -15.25
CA ARG A 163 8.41 23.41 -14.78
C ARG A 163 9.90 23.06 -14.79
N LYS A 164 10.28 21.78 -14.83
CA LYS A 164 11.66 21.35 -15.08
C LYS A 164 12.11 21.53 -16.55
N GLY A 165 11.23 22.02 -17.43
CA GLY A 165 11.58 22.48 -18.78
C GLY A 165 11.98 23.96 -18.90
N LEU A 166 12.06 24.71 -17.80
CA LEU A 166 12.60 26.08 -17.76
C LEU A 166 14.10 26.07 -17.39
N PRO A 167 14.90 27.03 -17.88
CA PRO A 167 16.36 26.93 -17.91
C PRO A 167 16.92 26.81 -16.49
N LEU A 168 17.86 25.87 -16.35
CA LEU A 168 18.67 25.61 -15.16
C LEU A 168 19.16 26.93 -14.57
N THR A 169 18.60 27.31 -13.42
CA THR A 169 19.36 28.10 -12.45
C THR A 169 20.49 27.21 -11.96
N ASP A 170 21.71 27.75 -11.96
CA ASP A 170 22.96 27.05 -11.75
C ASP A 170 22.86 26.03 -10.60
N LYS A 171 22.90 24.76 -10.99
CA LYS A 171 23.13 23.63 -10.08
C LYS A 171 24.40 23.99 -9.31
N PRO A 172 24.42 24.00 -7.95
CA PRO A 172 25.63 24.23 -7.20
C PRO A 172 26.66 23.24 -7.72
N GLN A 173 27.73 23.77 -8.32
CA GLN A 173 28.81 22.97 -8.84
C GLN A 173 29.43 22.27 -7.62
N ALA A 174 29.10 20.99 -7.46
CA ALA A 174 29.74 20.15 -6.45
C ALA A 174 31.26 20.34 -6.59
N PRO A 175 31.99 20.53 -5.49
CA PRO A 175 33.43 20.75 -5.55
C PRO A 175 34.05 19.65 -6.42
N ALA A 176 34.82 20.05 -7.43
CA ALA A 176 35.26 19.22 -8.55
C ALA A 176 36.23 18.07 -8.16
N THR A 177 36.27 17.68 -6.89
CA THR A 177 37.30 16.81 -6.32
C THR A 177 36.79 15.54 -5.65
N ASP A 178 35.46 15.35 -5.50
CA ASP A 178 34.95 14.13 -4.86
C ASP A 178 34.98 12.92 -5.81
N THR A 179 36.08 12.17 -5.75
CA THR A 179 36.20 10.88 -6.43
C THR A 179 35.36 9.82 -5.71
N LEU A 180 34.94 8.78 -6.44
CA LEU A 180 34.23 7.64 -5.86
C LEU A 180 34.98 7.04 -4.66
N GLY A 181 36.32 6.98 -4.73
CA GLY A 181 37.17 6.50 -3.64
C GLY A 181 37.01 7.34 -2.37
N GLN A 182 37.09 8.67 -2.47
CA GLN A 182 36.95 9.56 -1.31
C GLN A 182 35.56 9.46 -0.69
N LEU A 183 34.51 9.42 -1.53
CA LEU A 183 33.14 9.25 -1.07
C LEU A 183 32.91 7.89 -0.40
N ALA A 184 33.51 6.82 -0.94
CA ALA A 184 33.46 5.51 -0.34
C ALA A 184 34.15 5.47 1.04
N GLU A 185 35.28 6.17 1.22
CA GLU A 185 35.94 6.31 2.53
C GLU A 185 35.07 7.09 3.53
N ALA A 186 34.51 8.24 3.13
CA ALA A 186 33.62 9.04 3.98
C ALA A 186 32.40 8.23 4.45
N TYR A 187 31.78 7.48 3.53
CA TYR A 187 30.65 6.62 3.88
C TYR A 187 31.05 5.45 4.78
N LYS A 188 32.23 4.84 4.57
CA LYS A 188 32.76 3.79 5.47
C LYS A 188 32.99 4.34 6.88
N ALA A 189 33.53 5.55 7.02
CA ALA A 189 33.70 6.20 8.32
C ALA A 189 32.35 6.41 9.03
N SER A 190 31.35 6.92 8.32
CA SER A 190 29.99 7.10 8.86
C SER A 190 29.36 5.78 9.33
N ARG A 191 29.47 4.71 8.53
CA ARG A 191 28.96 3.38 8.92
C ARG A 191 29.76 2.76 10.06
N ARG A 192 31.06 3.04 10.18
CA ARG A 192 31.85 2.60 11.33
C ARG A 192 31.35 3.23 12.62
N ALA A 193 31.03 4.52 12.60
CA ALA A 193 30.43 5.20 13.76
C ALA A 193 29.04 4.65 14.14
N GLU A 194 28.29 4.03 13.21
CA GLU A 194 27.07 3.28 13.55
C GLU A 194 27.35 1.93 14.21
N VAL A 195 28.44 1.25 13.82
CA VAL A 195 28.90 0.03 14.50
C VAL A 195 29.32 0.35 15.93
N ASP A 196 30.08 1.42 16.12
CA ASP A 196 30.56 1.83 17.45
C ASP A 196 29.39 2.22 18.37
N ARG A 197 28.27 2.71 17.83
CA ARG A 197 27.00 2.97 18.55
C ARG A 197 26.11 1.74 18.76
N GLY A 198 26.47 0.58 18.20
CA GLY A 198 25.64 -0.64 18.25
C GLY A 198 24.43 -0.64 17.32
N ASN A 199 24.29 0.36 16.43
CA ASN A 199 23.18 0.47 15.48
C ASN A 199 23.40 -0.39 14.22
N LEU A 200 24.62 -0.84 13.98
CA LEU A 200 24.99 -1.68 12.83
C LEU A 200 25.90 -2.81 13.32
N SER A 201 25.65 -4.06 12.88
CA SER A 201 26.55 -5.16 13.26
C SER A 201 27.89 -5.09 12.52
N ALA A 202 28.96 -5.60 13.14
CA ALA A 202 30.27 -5.68 12.51
C ALA A 202 30.25 -6.49 11.20
N ASP A 203 29.44 -7.55 11.13
CA ASP A 203 29.24 -8.35 9.92
C ASP A 203 28.57 -7.56 8.79
N GLN A 204 27.54 -6.77 9.13
CA GLN A 204 26.87 -5.90 8.16
C GLN A 204 27.82 -4.84 7.63
N PHE A 205 28.64 -4.23 8.48
CA PHE A 205 29.69 -3.31 8.06
C PHE A 205 30.72 -3.98 7.15
N GLY A 206 31.20 -5.17 7.51
CA GLY A 206 32.12 -5.95 6.66
C GLY A 206 31.52 -6.34 5.31
N LEU A 207 30.21 -6.50 5.22
CA LEU A 207 29.51 -6.67 3.94
C LEU A 207 29.50 -5.37 3.12
N ILE A 208 29.15 -4.25 3.74
CA ILE A 208 29.15 -2.91 3.11
C ILE A 208 30.52 -2.58 2.52
N VAL A 209 31.59 -2.77 3.29
CA VAL A 209 32.97 -2.51 2.84
C VAL A 209 33.33 -3.34 1.62
N ARG A 210 32.99 -4.63 1.61
CA ARG A 210 33.22 -5.51 0.44
C ARG A 210 32.43 -5.05 -0.78
N CYS A 211 31.16 -4.68 -0.62
CA CYS A 211 30.33 -4.19 -1.71
C CYS A 211 30.88 -2.90 -2.33
N LEU A 212 31.28 -1.93 -1.50
CA LEU A 212 31.89 -0.68 -1.98
C LEU A 212 33.19 -0.95 -2.72
N LYS A 213 34.05 -1.82 -2.18
CA LYS A 213 35.29 -2.21 -2.84
C LYS A 213 35.02 -2.82 -4.22
N HIS A 214 34.11 -3.79 -4.32
CA HIS A 214 33.79 -4.40 -5.62
C HIS A 214 33.20 -3.41 -6.62
N PHE A 215 32.37 -2.48 -6.15
CA PHE A 215 31.79 -1.46 -7.02
C PHE A 215 32.87 -0.48 -7.52
N ALA A 216 33.73 0.00 -6.62
CA ALA A 216 34.81 0.91 -6.96
C ALA A 216 35.89 0.25 -7.83
N ASP A 217 36.19 -1.03 -7.62
CA ASP A 217 37.06 -1.82 -8.49
C ASP A 217 36.44 -2.00 -9.90
N PHE A 218 35.10 -2.02 -10.03
CA PHE A 218 34.41 -2.14 -11.32
C PHE A 218 34.32 -0.81 -12.08
N VAL A 219 33.98 0.28 -11.38
CA VAL A 219 33.79 1.61 -11.99
C VAL A 219 35.11 2.38 -12.13
N GLY A 220 36.06 2.16 -11.21
CA GLY A 220 37.28 2.94 -11.03
C GLY A 220 37.19 3.88 -9.83
N ASN A 221 38.19 3.85 -8.95
CA ASN A 221 38.22 4.68 -7.72
C ASN A 221 38.35 6.18 -8.01
N ASP A 222 39.03 6.54 -9.09
CA ASP A 222 39.34 7.93 -9.43
C ASP A 222 38.23 8.59 -10.27
N LEU A 223 37.16 7.86 -10.57
CA LEU A 223 36.04 8.42 -11.32
C LEU A 223 35.30 9.46 -10.46
N PRO A 224 35.07 10.68 -10.97
CA PRO A 224 34.30 11.68 -10.23
C PRO A 224 32.86 11.19 -10.04
N ALA A 225 32.29 11.46 -8.87
CA ALA A 225 30.95 11.00 -8.51
C ALA A 225 29.86 11.43 -9.51
N SER A 226 30.03 12.61 -10.10
CA SER A 226 29.14 13.19 -11.11
C SER A 226 29.12 12.42 -12.43
N ALA A 227 30.14 11.62 -12.71
CA ALA A 227 30.21 10.77 -13.90
C ALA A 227 29.55 9.40 -13.70
N ILE A 228 29.06 9.09 -12.49
CA ILE A 228 28.37 7.83 -12.20
C ILE A 228 26.90 7.99 -12.52
N ASP A 229 26.48 7.43 -13.66
CA ASP A 229 25.11 7.43 -14.13
C ASP A 229 24.37 6.10 -13.84
N GLU A 230 23.09 6.04 -14.18
CA GLU A 230 22.28 4.82 -14.03
C GLU A 230 22.82 3.66 -14.89
N GLN A 231 23.49 3.96 -16.00
CA GLN A 231 24.06 2.95 -16.88
C GLN A 231 25.26 2.24 -16.23
N ALA A 232 26.12 2.96 -15.50
CA ALA A 232 27.20 2.39 -14.72
C ALA A 232 26.66 1.48 -13.60
N ILE A 233 25.58 1.90 -12.92
CA ILE A 233 24.92 1.11 -11.87
C ILE A 233 24.33 -0.20 -12.44
N GLU A 234 23.59 -0.13 -13.55
CA GLU A 234 23.01 -1.32 -14.18
C GLU A 234 24.09 -2.20 -14.85
N GLY A 235 25.19 -1.59 -15.30
CA GLY A 235 26.40 -2.29 -15.76
C GLY A 235 27.01 -3.14 -14.65
N TYR A 236 27.23 -2.57 -13.47
CA TYR A 236 27.72 -3.30 -12.30
C TYR A 236 26.77 -4.42 -11.88
N ARG A 237 25.47 -4.15 -11.88
CA ARG A 237 24.45 -5.17 -11.58
C ARG A 237 24.57 -6.35 -12.54
N ARG A 238 24.64 -6.10 -13.85
CA ARG A 238 24.83 -7.16 -14.85
C ARG A 238 26.15 -7.91 -14.63
N HIS A 239 27.26 -7.21 -14.37
CA HIS A 239 28.54 -7.82 -14.06
C HIS A 239 28.46 -8.77 -12.84
N THR A 240 27.78 -8.37 -11.77
CA THR A 240 27.60 -9.23 -10.58
C THR A 240 26.71 -10.45 -10.84
N LEU A 241 25.85 -10.40 -11.86
CA LEU A 241 25.01 -11.51 -12.28
C LEU A 241 25.74 -12.46 -13.25
N THR A 242 26.61 -11.96 -14.13
CA THR A 242 27.33 -12.76 -15.13
C THR A 242 28.57 -13.44 -14.58
N GLY A 243 29.28 -12.82 -13.63
CA GLY A 243 30.50 -13.36 -13.02
C GLY A 243 30.29 -14.57 -12.09
N ARG A 244 29.05 -15.03 -11.89
CA ARG A 244 28.76 -16.20 -11.06
C ARG A 244 28.55 -17.43 -11.93
N SER A 245 29.67 -18.05 -12.29
CA SER A 245 29.73 -19.44 -12.73
C SER A 245 28.86 -20.31 -11.82
N ARG A 246 28.07 -21.21 -12.44
CA ARG A 246 27.06 -22.07 -11.80
C ARG A 246 27.48 -22.49 -10.38
N PRO A 247 26.61 -22.33 -9.37
CA PRO A 247 26.94 -22.71 -8.01
C PRO A 247 27.23 -24.23 -7.97
N THR A 248 28.51 -24.58 -7.85
CA THR A 248 28.95 -25.98 -7.70
C THR A 248 28.62 -26.55 -6.32
N SER A 249 28.09 -25.74 -5.40
CA SER A 249 27.67 -26.19 -4.07
C SER A 249 26.34 -25.57 -3.61
N ARG A 250 25.63 -26.31 -2.76
CA ARG A 250 24.35 -25.92 -2.13
C ARG A 250 24.47 -24.61 -1.32
N ASN A 251 25.66 -24.28 -0.85
CA ASN A 251 25.97 -23.03 -0.15
C ASN A 251 26.12 -21.83 -1.10
N GLY A 252 26.43 -22.07 -2.38
CA GLY A 252 26.49 -21.06 -3.43
C GLY A 252 25.14 -20.42 -3.71
N ALA A 253 24.06 -21.22 -3.75
CA ALA A 253 22.71 -20.73 -4.03
C ALA A 253 22.14 -19.80 -2.93
N LYS A 254 22.48 -20.06 -1.65
CA LYS A 254 22.06 -19.20 -0.53
C LYS A 254 22.82 -17.87 -0.53
N ARG A 255 24.12 -17.88 -0.85
CA ARG A 255 24.92 -16.67 -1.07
C ARG A 255 24.48 -15.88 -2.31
N GLU A 256 23.96 -16.57 -3.33
CA GLU A 256 23.47 -15.95 -4.55
C GLU A 256 22.25 -15.04 -4.32
N LYS A 257 21.25 -15.52 -3.56
CA LYS A 257 20.05 -14.74 -3.21
C LYS A 257 20.39 -13.46 -2.43
N ILE A 258 21.31 -13.55 -1.48
CA ILE A 258 21.71 -12.40 -0.64
C ILE A 258 22.47 -11.37 -1.50
N GLY A 259 23.37 -11.81 -2.39
CA GLY A 259 24.10 -10.92 -3.27
C GLY A 259 23.24 -10.18 -4.31
N LYS A 260 22.16 -10.81 -4.82
CA LYS A 260 21.29 -10.22 -5.86
C LYS A 260 20.45 -9.05 -5.36
N HIS A 261 19.94 -9.11 -4.13
CA HIS A 261 19.12 -8.04 -3.56
C HIS A 261 19.95 -6.87 -3.03
N TRP A 262 21.19 -7.14 -2.61
CA TRP A 262 22.03 -6.10 -2.04
C TRP A 262 22.71 -5.23 -3.10
N SER A 263 23.20 -5.76 -4.23
CA SER A 263 24.08 -4.96 -5.10
C SER A 263 23.43 -3.71 -5.70
N SER A 264 22.21 -3.77 -6.25
CA SER A 264 21.60 -2.55 -6.84
C SER A 264 20.98 -1.62 -5.81
N SER A 265 20.28 -2.16 -4.80
CA SER A 265 19.65 -1.34 -3.76
C SER A 265 20.69 -0.64 -2.89
N PHE A 266 21.81 -1.30 -2.60
CA PHE A 266 22.92 -0.72 -1.84
C PHE A 266 23.57 0.44 -2.60
N VAL A 267 23.92 0.25 -3.87
CA VAL A 267 24.57 1.28 -4.68
C VAL A 267 23.68 2.51 -4.80
N ARG A 268 22.37 2.33 -5.04
CA ARG A 268 21.42 3.45 -5.07
C ARG A 268 21.33 4.18 -3.72
N LYS A 269 21.27 3.45 -2.59
CA LYS A 269 21.27 4.06 -1.26
C LYS A 269 22.55 4.83 -0.96
N PHE A 270 23.70 4.30 -1.38
CA PHE A 270 24.98 4.98 -1.25
C PHE A 270 24.96 6.33 -1.98
N PHE A 271 24.52 6.37 -3.25
CA PHE A 271 24.47 7.62 -4.01
C PHE A 271 23.46 8.65 -3.48
N VAL A 272 22.31 8.20 -2.95
CA VAL A 272 21.33 9.11 -2.33
C VAL A 272 21.88 9.77 -1.06
N VAL A 273 22.72 9.07 -0.28
CA VAL A 273 23.30 9.60 0.97
C VAL A 273 24.47 10.54 0.70
N VAL A 274 25.10 10.41 -0.46
CA VAL A 274 26.36 11.10 -0.79
C VAL A 274 26.15 12.34 -1.67
N GLN A 275 25.01 12.44 -2.36
CA GLN A 275 24.58 13.66 -3.08
C GLN A 275 23.88 14.65 -2.15
#